data_AF-A0A285CGP9-F1
#
_entry.id   AF-A0A285CGP9-F1
#
_cell.length_a   1.000
_cell.length_b   1.000
_cell.length_c   1.000
_cell.angle_alpha   90.00
_cell.angle_beta   90.00
_cell.angle_gamma   90.00
#
_symmetry.space_group_name_H-M   'P 1'
#
loop_
_entity.id
_entity.type
_entity.pdbx_description
1 polymer ?
#
loop_
_entity_poly.entity_id
_entity_poly.type
_entity_poly.pdbx_seq_one_letter_code
_entity_poly.pdbx_strand_id
1 'polypeptide(L)' 'MDNKVKILNAVKIVGGTILSLGIILFLIGFFVSTYSVLAPIGIGTIVGAVFIFLMGVFLVVSEEMITKGKDEDTKIPQI' A
#
# COMPACT_ATOMS: atom_id res chain seq x y z
N MET A 1 -4.52 2.97 27.18
CA MET A 1 -4.60 2.30 25.86
C MET A 1 -3.87 3.19 24.87
N ASP A 2 -2.63 2.84 24.61
CA ASP A 2 -1.58 3.73 24.13
C ASP A 2 -1.80 4.16 22.68
N ASN A 3 -1.69 5.47 22.44
CA ASN A 3 -2.01 6.13 21.15
C ASN A 3 -1.34 5.49 19.91
N LYS A 4 -0.23 4.76 20.10
CA LYS A 4 0.47 4.03 19.02
C LYS A 4 -0.38 2.92 18.39
N VAL A 5 -1.15 2.19 19.19
CA VAL A 5 -2.01 1.09 18.71
C VAL A 5 -3.17 1.62 17.86
N LYS A 6 -3.66 2.83 18.21
CA LYS A 6 -4.74 3.51 17.48
C LYS A 6 -4.31 3.99 16.10
N ILE A 7 -3.13 4.61 16.00
CA ILE A 7 -2.58 5.07 14.72
C ILE A 7 -2.27 3.90 13.79
N LEU A 8 -1.68 2.82 14.32
CA LEU A 8 -1.34 1.66 13.50
C LEU A 8 -2.58 1.00 12.89
N ASN A 9 -3.65 0.84 13.67
CA ASN A 9 -4.90 0.29 13.16
C ASN A 9 -5.57 1.21 12.14
N ALA A 10 -5.48 2.53 12.34
CA ALA A 10 -6.00 3.50 11.38
C ALA A 10 -5.23 3.42 10.04
N VAL A 11 -3.90 3.38 10.10
CA VAL A 11 -3.07 3.27 8.88
C VAL A 11 -3.25 1.92 8.19
N LYS A 12 -3.43 0.83 8.95
CA LYS A 12 -3.75 -0.48 8.37
C LYS A 12 -5.08 -0.49 7.62
N ILE A 13 -6.11 0.15 8.17
CA ILE A 13 -7.42 0.30 7.53
C ILE A 13 -7.35 1.22 6.30
N VAL A 14 -6.68 2.36 6.42
CA VAL A 14 -6.53 3.34 5.34
C VAL A 14 -5.65 2.77 4.21
N GLY A 15 -4.55 2.11 4.55
CA GLY A 15 -3.69 1.40 3.60
C GLY A 15 -4.43 0.28 2.87
N GLY A 16 -5.19 -0.55 3.57
CA GLY A 16 -5.99 -1.62 2.96
C GLY A 16 -7.09 -1.11 2.02
N THR A 17 -7.75 0.00 2.37
CA THR A 17 -8.78 0.62 1.52
C THR A 17 -8.18 1.28 0.29
N ILE A 18 -7.08 2.01 0.42
CA ILE A 18 -6.34 2.60 -0.71
C ILE A 18 -5.81 1.50 -1.63
N LEU A 19 -5.33 0.39 -1.08
CA LEU A 19 -4.85 -0.76 -1.84
C LEU A 19 -5.97 -1.37 -2.70
N SER A 20 -7.14 -1.60 -2.10
CA SER A 20 -8.30 -2.12 -2.81
C SER A 20 -8.77 -1.18 -3.92
N LEU A 21 -8.79 0.12 -3.65
CA LEU A 21 -9.18 1.14 -4.63
C LEU A 21 -8.20 1.23 -5.81
N GLY A 22 -6.89 1.14 -5.54
CA GLY A 22 -5.84 1.11 -6.55
C GLY A 22 -5.94 -0.09 -7.48
N ILE A 23 -6.29 -1.27 -6.96
CA ILE A 23 -6.51 -2.49 -7.77
C ILE A 23 -7.70 -2.27 -8.72
N ILE A 24 -8.81 -1.72 -8.24
CA ILE A 24 -10.00 -1.48 -9.06
C ILE A 24 -9.70 -0.50 -10.21
N LEU A 25 -9.02 0.61 -9.91
CA LEU A 25 -8.62 1.60 -10.91
C LEU A 25 -7.65 1.02 -11.94
N PHE A 26 -6.73 0.14 -11.51
CA PHE A 26 -5.81 -0.57 -12.39
C PHE A 26 -6.55 -1.46 -13.39
N LEU A 27 -7.53 -2.25 -12.92
CA LEU A 27 -8.35 -3.09 -13.81
C LEU A 27 -9.11 -2.23 -14.83
N ILE A 28 -9.73 -1.13 -14.42
CA ILE A 28 -10.46 -0.23 -15.34
C ILE A 28 -9.52 0.35 -16.41
N GLY A 29 -8.33 0.80 -16.01
CA GLY A 29 -7.32 1.34 -16.93
C GLY A 29 -6.81 0.31 -17.94
N PHE A 30 -6.71 -0.96 -17.55
CA PHE A 30 -6.25 -2.04 -18.42
C PHE A 30 -7.24 -2.36 -19.55
N PHE A 31 -8.55 -2.43 -19.25
CA PHE A 31 -9.57 -2.82 -20.24
C PHE A 31 -9.91 -1.74 -21.28
N VAL A 32 -9.58 -0.46 -21.03
CA VAL A 32 -10.02 0.67 -21.88
C VAL A 32 -9.07 1.01 -23.04
N SER A 33 -7.86 0.42 -23.10
CA SER A 33 -6.87 0.82 -24.11
C SER A 33 -7.08 0.10 -25.47
N THR A 34 -7.65 0.80 -26.47
CA THR A 34 -7.88 0.24 -27.83
C THR A 34 -7.45 1.16 -29.00
N TYR A 35 -6.84 2.33 -28.74
CA TYR A 35 -6.46 3.27 -29.81
C TYR A 35 -4.94 3.44 -29.97
N SER A 36 -4.44 3.59 -31.21
CA SER A 36 -3.01 3.52 -31.57
C SER A 36 -2.10 4.58 -30.90
N VAL A 37 -2.62 5.77 -30.57
CA VAL A 37 -1.91 6.80 -29.78
C VAL A 37 -2.12 6.60 -28.27
N LEU A 38 -3.22 5.94 -27.92
CA LEU A 38 -3.65 5.65 -26.57
C LEU A 38 -2.91 4.43 -25.99
N ALA A 39 -2.34 3.57 -26.83
CA ALA A 39 -1.55 2.42 -26.42
C ALA A 39 -0.31 2.80 -25.60
N PRO A 40 0.60 3.69 -26.05
CA PRO A 40 1.74 4.12 -25.22
C PRO A 40 1.33 4.90 -23.97
N ILE A 41 0.26 5.70 -24.03
CA ILE A 41 -0.30 6.41 -22.86
C ILE A 41 -0.87 5.41 -21.86
N GLY A 42 -1.58 4.39 -22.33
CA GLY A 42 -2.15 3.31 -21.53
C GLY A 42 -1.05 2.50 -20.86
N ILE A 43 -0.01 2.11 -21.62
CA ILE A 43 1.15 1.40 -21.06
C ILE A 43 1.84 2.25 -19.99
N GLY A 44 2.10 3.53 -20.26
CA GLY A 44 2.71 4.44 -19.27
C GLY A 44 1.86 4.58 -18.00
N THR A 45 0.54 4.64 -18.15
CA THR A 45 -0.41 4.76 -17.04
C THR A 45 -0.49 3.46 -16.23
N ILE A 46 -0.50 2.30 -16.89
CA ILE A 46 -0.51 0.97 -16.26
C ILE A 46 0.82 0.76 -15.49
N VAL A 47 1.96 1.03 -16.14
CA VAL A 47 3.28 0.90 -15.50
C VAL A 47 3.42 1.85 -14.32
N GLY A 48 3.01 3.12 -14.48
CA GLY A 48 3.02 4.11 -13.40
C GLY A 48 2.09 3.73 -12.24
N ALA A 49 0.89 3.24 -12.53
CA ALA A 49 -0.06 2.78 -11.52
C ALA A 49 0.47 1.58 -10.73
N VAL A 50 1.06 0.58 -11.41
CA VAL A 50 1.71 -0.56 -10.75
C VAL A 50 2.86 -0.10 -9.88
N PHE A 51 3.67 0.86 -10.34
CA PHE A 51 4.81 1.36 -9.57
C PHE A 51 4.38 2.10 -8.30
N ILE A 52 3.38 2.99 -8.39
CA ILE A 52 2.81 3.69 -7.24
C ILE A 52 2.13 2.70 -6.28
N PHE A 53 1.44 1.70 -6.81
CA PHE A 53 0.82 0.63 -6.02
C PHE A 53 1.84 -0.17 -5.21
N LEU A 54 2.93 -0.63 -5.85
CA LEU A 54 4.00 -1.35 -5.18
C LEU A 54 4.67 -0.48 -4.10
N MET A 55 4.91 0.82 -4.38
CA MET A 55 5.42 1.77 -3.38
C MET A 55 4.49 1.89 -2.17
N GLY A 56 3.18 1.97 -2.39
CA GLY A 56 2.17 2.01 -1.32
C GLY A 56 2.15 0.74 -0.47
N VAL A 57 2.21 -0.44 -1.10
CA VAL A 57 2.31 -1.74 -0.40
C VAL A 57 3.58 -1.80 0.44
N PHE A 58 4.71 -1.38 -0.13
CA PHE A 58 6.01 -1.46 0.53
C PHE A 58 6.05 -0.59 1.80
N LEU A 59 5.42 0.59 1.77
CA LEU A 59 5.26 1.47 2.94
C LEU A 59 4.43 0.81 4.04
N VAL A 60 3.27 0.23 3.71
CA VAL A 60 2.43 -0.47 4.69
C VAL A 60 3.16 -1.66 5.32
N VAL A 61 3.83 -2.47 4.51
CA VAL A 61 4.62 -3.60 5.00
C VAL A 61 5.77 -3.13 5.88
N SER A 62 6.44 -2.03 5.51
CA SER A 62 7.53 -1.45 6.31
C SER A 62 7.04 -0.93 7.66
N GLU A 63 5.88 -0.26 7.72
CA GLU A 63 5.26 0.14 8.98
C GLU A 63 4.88 -1.05 9.86
N GLU A 64 4.35 -2.13 9.27
CA GLU A 64 4.03 -3.37 10.00
C GLU A 64 5.31 -4.04 10.55
N MET A 65 6.43 -4.03 9.81
CA MET A 65 7.72 -4.56 10.29
C MET A 65 8.37 -3.68 11.37
N ILE A 66 8.40 -2.36 11.18
CA ILE A 66 8.91 -1.41 12.18
C ILE A 66 8.11 -1.50 13.48
N THR A 67 6.80 -1.68 13.37
CA THR A 67 5.94 -1.77 14.55
C THR A 67 6.12 -3.08 15.30
N LYS A 68 6.27 -4.21 14.61
CA LYS A 68 6.60 -5.50 15.25
C LYS A 68 7.93 -5.47 15.98
N GLY A 69 8.97 -4.89 15.38
CA GLY A 69 10.29 -4.78 16.04
C GLY A 69 10.28 -3.93 17.31
N LYS A 70 9.29 -3.04 17.50
CA LYS A 70 9.17 -2.18 18.68
C LYS A 70 8.39 -2.84 19.84
N ASP A 71 7.52 -3.79 19.54
CA ASP A 71 6.78 -4.57 20.54
C ASP A 71 7.65 -5.67 21.16
N GLU A 72 8.59 -6.22 20.38
CA GLU A 72 9.49 -7.29 20.80
C GLU A 72 10.55 -6.81 21.81
N ASP A 73 11.00 -5.56 21.71
CA ASP A 73 11.97 -4.94 22.63
C ASP A 73 11.37 -4.62 24.03
N THR A 74 10.03 -4.57 24.16
CA THR A 74 9.36 -4.30 25.45
C THR A 74 9.06 -5.59 26.24
N LYS A 75 9.32 -6.77 25.65
CA LYS A 75 9.15 -8.08 26.31
C LYS A 75 10.46 -8.69 26.82
N ILE A 76 11.49 -7.88 27.04
CA ILE A 76 12.63 -8.34 27.83
C ILE A 76 12.21 -8.22 29.31
N PRO A 77 11.94 -9.33 30.03
CA PRO A 77 11.82 -9.26 31.48
C PRO A 77 13.15 -8.73 32.00
N GLN A 78 13.10 -7.56 32.63
CA GLN A 78 14.15 -7.08 33.51
C GLN A 78 14.27 -8.11 34.63
N ILE A 79 15.26 -9.00 34.54
CA ILE A 79 15.67 -9.94 35.60
C ILE A 79 16.54 -9.17 36.59
#